data_AF-A0A963KJZ5-F1
#
_entry.id   AF-A0A963KJZ5-F1
#
_cell.length_a   1.000
_cell.length_b   1.000
_cell.length_c   1.000
_cell.angle_alpha   90.00
_cell.angle_beta   90.00
_cell.angle_gamma   90.00
#
_symmetry.space_group_name_H-M   'P 1'
#
loop_
_entity.id
_entity.type
_entity.pdbx_description
1 polymer ?
#
loop_
_entity_poly.entity_id
_entity_poly.type
_entity_poly.pdbx_seq_one_letter_code
_entity_poly.pdbx_strand_id
1 'polypeptide(L)'
;MHRHPIMRVLRGPLAVAALAILALLCATPASAVRIKEVAAIEGVRTNQLTGFGLVVGLDGTGDQTTQMPYTSQGMNNYLQQMGITLPAASASQLQLKNVAAVLVTAQLPAFARPGQAMDVNVSSLGNAKSLKGGTLITTPLRGVDGEVYALAQGNLIVGGAGASAGGSRVQINHLSAGRIPGGGQVERTVPTPLLQGDTVSLGLSASDFQTAQRVAQAVNRRFGQGYARALDGRTVEVRAPVDPNARVSFIAEMEELSLEESVPSAKVVINARTGSIVLNQAVTLGACAIAHGNLSITISSTPVVSQPNPLSQGQTVVG
;
A
#
# COMPACT_ATOMS: atom_id res chain seq x y z
N MET A 1 39.71 47.24 -61.75
CA MET A 1 38.70 48.07 -61.08
C MET A 1 38.03 47.24 -59.99
N HIS A 2 37.73 47.85 -58.85
CA HIS A 2 37.74 47.27 -57.50
C HIS A 2 36.90 46.00 -57.24
N ARG A 3 37.52 45.04 -56.53
CA ARG A 3 36.89 43.90 -55.86
C ARG A 3 36.56 44.26 -54.42
N HIS A 4 35.30 44.10 -54.02
CA HIS A 4 34.91 43.94 -52.62
C HIS A 4 35.29 42.54 -52.11
N PRO A 5 35.71 42.43 -50.83
CA PRO A 5 35.14 41.36 -50.02
C PRO A 5 34.87 41.83 -48.57
N ILE A 6 33.61 41.76 -48.15
CA ILE A 6 33.24 41.69 -46.73
C ILE A 6 32.17 40.62 -46.62
N MET A 7 32.56 39.38 -46.32
CA MET A 7 31.61 38.38 -45.83
C MET A 7 32.36 37.26 -45.12
N ARG A 8 32.75 37.47 -43.85
CA ARG A 8 33.41 36.40 -43.07
C ARG A 8 33.34 36.59 -41.55
N VAL A 9 32.17 36.88 -40.95
CA VAL A 9 32.08 36.88 -39.47
C VAL A 9 30.78 36.28 -38.87
N LEU A 10 29.65 36.17 -39.59
CA LEU A 10 28.36 35.84 -38.93
C LEU A 10 28.05 34.35 -38.63
N ARG A 11 28.91 33.37 -38.94
CA ARG A 11 28.57 31.94 -38.79
C ARG A 11 28.78 31.36 -37.38
N GLY A 12 29.62 31.97 -36.55
CA GLY A 12 29.91 31.52 -35.18
C GLY A 12 28.74 31.63 -34.19
N PRO A 13 28.04 32.78 -34.07
CA PRO A 13 27.02 32.96 -33.03
C PRO A 13 25.75 32.14 -33.28
N LEU A 14 25.39 31.89 -34.54
CA LEU A 14 24.23 31.06 -34.91
C LEU A 14 24.43 29.58 -34.57
N ALA A 15 25.64 29.05 -34.73
CA ALA A 15 25.95 27.66 -34.39
C ALA A 15 25.94 27.44 -32.86
N VAL A 16 26.44 28.40 -32.09
CA VAL A 16 26.41 28.35 -30.62
C VAL A 16 24.98 28.46 -30.08
N ALA A 17 24.16 29.35 -30.67
CA ALA A 17 22.75 29.47 -30.31
C ALA A 17 21.96 28.18 -30.63
N ALA A 18 22.21 27.56 -31.79
CA ALA A 18 21.59 26.29 -32.15
C ALA A 18 21.99 25.14 -31.22
N LEU A 19 23.27 25.08 -30.80
CA LEU A 19 23.76 24.08 -29.85
C LEU A 19 23.18 24.27 -28.44
N ALA A 20 23.03 25.51 -27.99
CA ALA A 20 22.39 25.83 -26.71
C ALA A 20 20.88 25.49 -26.70
N ILE A 21 20.19 25.76 -27.82
CA ILE A 21 18.78 25.38 -27.99
C ILE A 21 18.65 23.86 -28.00
N LEU A 22 19.51 23.14 -28.71
CA LEU A 22 19.51 21.67 -28.74
C LEU A 22 19.82 21.06 -27.35
N ALA A 23 20.68 21.69 -26.55
CA ALA A 23 20.95 21.28 -25.17
C ALA A 23 19.74 21.50 -24.25
N LEU A 24 18.97 22.59 -24.43
CA LEU A 24 17.71 22.80 -23.71
C LEU A 24 16.63 21.78 -24.10
N LEU A 25 16.59 21.37 -25.37
CA LEU A 25 15.65 20.35 -25.87
C LEU A 25 16.01 18.92 -25.41
N CYS A 26 17.25 18.69 -24.97
CA CYS A 26 17.70 17.41 -24.39
C CYS A 26 17.63 17.38 -22.86
N ALA A 27 17.11 18.40 -22.19
CA ALA A 27 16.92 18.39 -20.75
C ALA A 27 15.77 17.44 -20.39
N THR A 28 16.11 16.20 -20.02
CA THR A 28 15.14 15.26 -19.45
C THR A 28 14.62 15.81 -18.12
N PRO A 29 13.32 15.69 -17.82
CA PRO A 29 12.79 16.10 -16.52
C PRO A 29 13.48 15.27 -15.42
N ALA A 30 14.28 15.92 -14.58
CA ALA A 30 14.82 15.33 -13.38
C ALA A 30 13.65 15.17 -12.39
N SER A 31 13.23 13.93 -12.16
CA SER A 31 12.12 13.64 -11.27
C SER A 31 12.69 13.39 -9.88
N ALA A 32 12.83 14.46 -9.10
CA ALA A 32 13.33 14.33 -7.74
C ALA A 32 12.33 13.54 -6.89
N VAL A 33 12.81 12.48 -6.25
CA VAL A 33 12.01 11.67 -5.32
C VAL A 33 11.77 12.49 -4.05
N ARG A 34 10.53 12.53 -3.55
CA ARG A 34 10.21 13.27 -2.32
C ARG A 34 10.32 12.38 -1.08
N ILE A 35 10.49 13.01 0.09
CA ILE A 35 10.52 12.27 1.37
C ILE A 35 9.26 11.40 1.53
N LYS A 36 8.05 11.92 1.23
CA LYS A 36 6.80 11.15 1.31
C LYS A 36 6.71 9.92 0.39
N GLU A 37 7.59 9.81 -0.59
CA GLU A 37 7.64 8.67 -1.51
C GLU A 37 8.57 7.55 -1.01
N VAL A 38 9.46 7.85 -0.06
CA VAL A 38 10.42 6.89 0.51
C VAL A 38 10.28 6.68 2.01
N ALA A 39 9.59 7.57 2.71
CA ALA A 39 9.44 7.56 4.16
C ALA A 39 7.99 7.83 4.56
N ALA A 40 7.59 7.23 5.68
CA ALA A 40 6.32 7.51 6.34
C ALA A 40 6.58 7.88 7.79
N ILE A 41 5.66 8.63 8.39
CA ILE A 41 5.74 9.00 9.79
C ILE A 41 5.45 7.77 10.66
N GLU A 42 6.35 7.44 11.58
CA GLU A 42 6.13 6.35 12.51
C GLU A 42 4.96 6.63 13.45
N GLY A 43 4.18 5.59 13.73
CA GLY A 43 2.96 5.70 14.53
C GLY A 43 1.73 6.17 13.74
N VAL A 44 1.89 6.72 12.53
CA VAL A 44 0.77 7.05 11.64
C VAL A 44 0.46 5.85 10.76
N ARG A 45 -0.41 4.96 11.26
CA ARG A 45 -0.78 3.72 10.56
C ARG A 45 -2.27 3.45 10.60
N THR A 46 -2.74 2.74 9.59
CA THR A 46 -4.05 2.10 9.61
C THR A 46 -4.03 0.94 10.60
N ASN A 47 -5.05 0.85 11.44
CA ASN A 47 -5.19 -0.23 12.42
C ASN A 47 -6.26 -1.22 11.95
N GLN A 48 -5.97 -2.51 12.05
CA GLN A 48 -6.92 -3.56 11.71
C GLN A 48 -7.86 -3.77 12.88
N LEU A 49 -9.16 -3.77 12.60
CA LEU A 49 -10.20 -4.09 13.56
C LEU A 49 -10.84 -5.41 13.17
N THR A 50 -11.17 -6.23 14.16
CA THR A 50 -11.87 -7.50 13.98
C THR A 50 -13.01 -7.63 14.97
N GLY A 51 -14.13 -8.21 14.55
CA GLY A 51 -15.27 -8.51 15.41
C GLY A 51 -15.89 -9.85 15.04
N PHE A 52 -16.52 -10.48 16.03
CA PHE A 52 -17.39 -11.64 15.84
C PHE A 52 -18.83 -11.15 15.83
N GLY A 53 -19.54 -11.41 14.74
CA GLY A 53 -20.90 -10.93 14.51
C GLY A 53 -21.86 -12.04 14.10
N LEU A 54 -23.14 -11.67 13.99
CA LEU A 54 -24.18 -12.51 13.45
C LEU A 54 -24.82 -11.82 12.26
N VAL A 55 -24.97 -12.55 11.16
CA VAL A 55 -25.78 -12.13 10.02
C VAL A 55 -27.11 -12.85 10.08
N VAL A 56 -28.20 -12.10 9.97
CA VAL A 56 -29.58 -12.61 10.00
C VAL A 56 -30.30 -12.30 8.69
N GLY A 57 -31.47 -12.91 8.48
CA GLY A 57 -32.28 -12.69 7.27
C GLY A 57 -31.78 -13.47 6.05
N LEU A 58 -30.98 -14.53 6.26
CA LEU A 58 -30.55 -15.42 5.19
C LEU A 58 -31.69 -16.35 4.76
N ASP A 59 -31.76 -16.66 3.47
CA ASP A 59 -32.82 -17.50 2.87
C ASP A 59 -32.48 -19.00 2.97
N GLY A 60 -32.42 -19.52 4.20
CA GLY A 60 -32.08 -20.93 4.45
C GLY A 60 -30.61 -21.30 4.18
N THR A 61 -29.75 -20.30 3.94
CA THR A 61 -28.32 -20.47 3.61
C THR A 61 -27.36 -20.22 4.78
N GLY A 62 -27.88 -20.00 5.99
CA GLY A 62 -27.12 -19.84 7.22
C GLY A 62 -26.44 -21.11 7.71
N ASP A 63 -25.91 -21.05 8.92
CA ASP A 63 -25.13 -22.15 9.50
C ASP A 63 -26.01 -23.35 9.89
N GLN A 64 -25.43 -24.54 9.81
CA GLN A 64 -26.03 -25.73 10.38
C GLN A 64 -25.58 -25.88 11.83
N THR A 65 -26.51 -25.71 12.77
CA THR A 65 -26.23 -25.66 14.21
C THR A 65 -25.44 -26.87 14.73
N THR A 66 -25.64 -28.06 14.15
CA THR A 66 -24.92 -29.29 14.53
C THR A 66 -23.42 -29.22 14.25
N GLN A 67 -23.00 -28.48 13.23
CA GLN A 67 -21.60 -28.30 12.86
C GLN A 67 -21.00 -26.99 13.41
N MET A 68 -21.85 -26.01 13.72
CA MET A 68 -21.47 -24.69 14.23
C MET A 68 -22.27 -24.32 15.49
N PRO A 69 -21.93 -24.90 16.65
CA PRO A 69 -22.62 -24.60 17.92
C PRO A 69 -22.39 -23.15 18.40
N TYR A 70 -21.33 -22.48 17.91
CA TYR A 70 -21.05 -21.09 18.25
C TYR A 70 -22.11 -20.11 17.72
N THR A 71 -22.81 -20.45 16.63
CA THR A 71 -23.86 -19.60 16.05
C THR A 71 -25.10 -19.58 16.95
N SER A 72 -25.50 -20.72 17.52
CA SER A 72 -26.61 -20.76 18.50
C SER A 72 -26.24 -20.11 19.83
N GLN A 73 -25.01 -20.30 20.30
CA GLN A 73 -24.52 -19.61 21.49
C GLN A 73 -24.48 -18.08 21.30
N GLY A 74 -23.97 -17.60 20.16
CA GLY A 74 -23.94 -16.18 19.83
C GLY A 74 -25.34 -15.57 19.81
N MET A 75 -26.31 -16.25 19.17
CA MET A 75 -27.70 -15.79 19.14
C MET A 75 -28.33 -15.78 20.54
N ASN A 76 -28.08 -16.80 21.37
CA ASN A 76 -28.57 -16.82 22.75
C ASN A 76 -27.99 -15.66 23.57
N ASN A 77 -26.69 -15.39 23.46
CA ASN A 77 -26.05 -14.26 24.13
C ASN A 77 -26.65 -12.92 23.68
N TYR A 78 -26.90 -12.77 22.37
CA TYR A 78 -27.53 -11.56 21.82
C TYR A 78 -28.97 -11.38 22.36
N LEU A 79 -29.76 -12.45 22.39
CA LEU A 79 -31.12 -12.41 22.93
C LEU A 79 -31.13 -12.10 24.44
N GLN A 80 -30.19 -12.67 25.20
CA GLN A 80 -30.01 -12.36 26.63
C GLN A 80 -29.65 -10.89 26.86
N GLN A 81 -28.81 -10.30 26.03
CA GLN A 81 -28.50 -8.86 26.08
C GLN A 81 -29.73 -7.98 25.85
N MET A 82 -30.71 -8.48 25.09
CA MET A 82 -32.02 -7.82 24.89
C MET A 82 -33.06 -8.17 25.98
N GLY A 83 -32.66 -8.87 27.04
CA GLY A 83 -33.55 -9.29 28.13
C GLY A 83 -34.40 -10.52 27.83
N ILE A 84 -34.16 -11.20 26.71
CA ILE A 84 -34.88 -12.42 26.33
C ILE A 84 -34.07 -13.64 26.76
N THR A 85 -34.58 -14.39 27.75
CA THR A 85 -33.93 -15.61 28.22
C THR A 85 -34.61 -16.83 27.60
N LEU A 86 -33.85 -17.64 26.86
CA LEU A 86 -34.33 -18.92 26.34
C LEU A 86 -34.11 -20.04 27.37
N PRO A 87 -35.12 -20.89 27.63
CA PRO A 87 -34.91 -22.13 28.35
C PRO A 87 -33.88 -23.01 27.64
N ALA A 88 -33.01 -23.69 28.40
CA ALA A 88 -31.90 -24.49 27.85
C ALA A 88 -32.35 -25.57 26.85
N ALA A 89 -33.55 -26.13 27.04
CA ALA A 89 -34.16 -27.10 26.12
C ALA A 89 -34.49 -26.49 24.73
N SER A 90 -34.93 -25.23 24.69
CA SER A 90 -35.28 -24.52 23.45
C SER A 90 -34.05 -23.98 22.74
N ALA A 91 -33.00 -23.58 23.48
CA ALA A 91 -31.75 -23.09 22.90
C ALA A 91 -31.00 -24.16 22.08
N SER A 92 -31.06 -25.41 22.54
CA SER A 92 -30.41 -26.56 21.90
C SER A 92 -31.14 -27.03 20.63
N GLN A 93 -32.40 -26.64 20.45
CA GLN A 93 -33.28 -27.04 19.34
C GLN A 93 -33.37 -25.96 18.24
N LEU A 94 -32.75 -24.79 18.44
CA LEU A 94 -32.72 -23.72 17.44
C LEU A 94 -31.90 -24.13 16.22
N GLN A 95 -32.59 -24.52 15.15
CA GLN A 95 -31.98 -24.68 13.83
C GLN A 95 -31.91 -23.33 13.13
N LEU A 96 -30.72 -22.73 13.13
CA LEU A 96 -30.51 -21.36 12.65
C LEU A 96 -30.16 -21.31 11.16
N LYS A 97 -30.98 -21.92 10.30
CA LYS A 97 -30.75 -21.90 8.84
C LYS A 97 -30.80 -20.50 8.22
N ASN A 98 -31.28 -19.50 8.96
CA ASN A 98 -31.39 -18.11 8.51
C ASN A 98 -30.39 -17.17 9.19
N VAL A 99 -29.42 -17.74 9.95
CA VAL A 99 -28.40 -16.98 10.67
C VAL A 99 -27.03 -17.59 10.40
N ALA A 100 -26.02 -16.75 10.26
CA ALA A 100 -24.63 -17.18 10.16
C ALA A 100 -23.75 -16.45 11.17
N ALA A 101 -22.83 -17.17 11.80
CA ALA A 101 -21.72 -16.59 12.53
C ALA A 101 -20.67 -16.07 11.54
N VAL A 102 -20.26 -14.82 11.73
CA VAL A 102 -19.36 -14.14 10.80
C VAL A 102 -18.19 -13.50 11.51
N LEU A 103 -17.07 -13.46 10.79
CA LEU A 103 -15.94 -12.60 11.10
C LEU A 103 -16.12 -11.28 10.36
N VAL A 104 -16.10 -10.19 11.09
CA VAL A 104 -16.14 -8.83 10.54
C VAL A 104 -14.75 -8.24 10.66
N THR A 105 -14.23 -7.69 9.56
CA THR A 105 -12.92 -7.01 9.53
C THR A 105 -13.08 -5.62 8.97
N ALA A 106 -12.32 -4.67 9.51
CA ALA A 106 -12.32 -3.30 9.05
C ALA A 106 -10.93 -2.67 9.20
N GLN A 107 -10.69 -1.62 8.43
CA GLN A 107 -9.46 -0.85 8.49
C GLN A 107 -9.79 0.51 9.05
N LEU A 108 -9.30 0.79 10.26
CA LEU A 108 -9.44 2.08 10.92
C LEU A 108 -8.29 2.98 10.45
N PRO A 109 -8.56 4.02 9.63
CA PRO A 109 -7.51 4.90 9.15
C PRO A 109 -6.86 5.65 10.31
N ALA A 110 -5.62 6.09 10.11
CA ALA A 110 -4.97 6.99 11.05
C ALA A 110 -5.81 8.27 11.22
N PHE A 111 -5.85 8.80 12.44
CA PHE A 111 -6.62 10.00 12.81
C PHE A 111 -8.14 9.89 12.62
N ALA A 112 -8.68 8.67 12.52
CA ALA A 112 -10.12 8.44 12.51
C ALA A 112 -10.80 9.08 13.73
N ARG A 113 -11.93 9.75 13.48
CA ARG A 113 -12.69 10.48 14.52
C ARG A 113 -14.00 9.76 14.85
N PRO A 114 -14.48 9.83 16.10
CA PRO A 114 -15.79 9.30 16.46
C PRO A 114 -16.89 9.82 15.53
N GLY A 115 -17.79 8.94 15.13
CA GLY A 115 -18.87 9.21 14.19
C GLY A 115 -18.50 9.04 12.71
N GLN A 116 -17.22 8.92 12.36
CA GLN A 116 -16.80 8.68 10.97
C GLN A 116 -17.25 7.30 10.49
N ALA A 117 -17.82 7.25 9.28
CA ALA A 117 -18.17 5.99 8.63
C ALA A 117 -16.93 5.28 8.05
N MET A 118 -16.92 3.97 8.08
CA MET A 118 -15.91 3.11 7.45
C MET A 118 -16.55 1.89 6.79
N ASP A 119 -15.88 1.38 5.78
CA ASP A 119 -16.29 0.14 5.13
C ASP A 119 -15.90 -1.07 5.99
N VAL A 120 -16.77 -2.07 6.02
CA VAL A 120 -16.50 -3.34 6.72
C VAL A 120 -16.65 -4.52 5.78
N ASN A 121 -15.79 -5.50 5.93
CA ASN A 121 -15.83 -6.77 5.22
C ASN A 121 -16.37 -7.84 6.18
N VAL A 122 -17.27 -8.67 5.67
CA VAL A 122 -17.94 -9.71 6.46
C VAL A 122 -17.73 -11.05 5.78
N SER A 123 -17.22 -12.03 6.52
CA SER A 123 -16.97 -13.37 6.01
C SER A 123 -17.62 -14.40 6.94
N SER A 124 -18.25 -15.41 6.36
CA SER A 124 -18.77 -16.55 7.12
C SER A 124 -17.61 -17.22 7.88
N LEU A 125 -17.78 -17.41 9.19
CA LEU A 125 -16.85 -18.17 10.00
C LEU A 125 -17.14 -19.67 9.90
N GLY A 126 -18.41 -20.01 9.71
CA GLY A 126 -18.94 -21.36 9.71
C GLY A 126 -19.18 -21.94 8.32
N ASN A 127 -20.28 -22.68 8.22
CA ASN A 127 -20.65 -23.46 7.04
C ASN A 127 -21.85 -22.87 6.28
N ALA A 128 -22.16 -21.60 6.50
CA ALA A 128 -23.15 -20.88 5.72
C ALA A 128 -22.85 -20.96 4.21
N LYS A 129 -23.88 -21.33 3.43
CA LYS A 129 -23.80 -21.49 1.97
C LYS A 129 -23.73 -20.16 1.24
N SER A 130 -24.31 -19.11 1.83
CA SER A 130 -24.40 -17.78 1.24
C SER A 130 -24.74 -16.75 2.32
N LEU A 131 -24.11 -15.59 2.26
CA LEU A 131 -24.44 -14.40 3.04
C LEU A 131 -25.32 -13.40 2.28
N LYS A 132 -25.69 -13.71 1.03
CA LYS A 132 -26.50 -12.83 0.17
C LYS A 132 -27.86 -12.54 0.82
N GLY A 133 -28.23 -11.26 0.83
CA GLY A 133 -29.50 -10.79 1.41
C GLY A 133 -29.49 -10.69 2.93
N GLY A 134 -28.40 -11.08 3.58
CA GLY A 134 -28.25 -10.99 5.03
C GLY A 134 -28.02 -9.56 5.52
N THR A 135 -28.35 -9.35 6.79
CA THR A 135 -28.09 -8.12 7.56
C THR A 135 -27.16 -8.44 8.73
N LEU A 136 -26.07 -7.72 8.86
CA LEU A 136 -25.16 -7.79 10.00
C LEU A 136 -25.80 -7.06 11.19
N ILE A 137 -25.99 -7.78 12.29
CA ILE A 137 -26.37 -7.20 13.58
C ILE A 137 -25.19 -6.38 14.12
N THR A 138 -25.48 -5.29 14.84
CA THR A 138 -24.47 -4.45 15.51
C THR A 138 -23.38 -5.29 16.17
N THR A 139 -22.18 -5.19 15.62
CA THR A 139 -21.01 -5.98 15.95
C THR A 139 -19.88 -5.06 16.38
N PRO A 140 -19.40 -5.16 17.63
CA PRO A 140 -18.25 -4.38 18.07
C PRO A 140 -16.97 -4.87 17.39
N LEU A 141 -16.21 -3.94 16.82
CA LEU A 141 -14.92 -4.20 16.20
C LEU A 141 -13.80 -3.77 17.14
N ARG A 142 -12.94 -4.75 17.46
CA ARG A 142 -11.86 -4.60 18.43
C ARG A 142 -10.51 -4.47 17.74
N GLY A 143 -9.64 -3.67 18.34
CA GLY A 143 -8.22 -3.63 18.00
C GLY A 143 -7.47 -4.84 18.58
N VAL A 144 -6.18 -4.90 18.30
CA VAL A 144 -5.26 -5.93 18.84
C VAL A 144 -5.08 -5.86 20.36
N ASP A 145 -5.38 -4.70 20.95
CA ASP A 145 -5.42 -4.44 22.38
C ASP A 145 -6.71 -4.94 23.06
N GLY A 146 -7.68 -5.43 22.27
CA GLY A 146 -8.97 -5.92 22.76
C GLY A 146 -10.02 -4.81 22.97
N GLU A 147 -9.66 -3.54 22.81
CA GLU A 147 -10.58 -2.41 22.99
C GLU A 147 -11.48 -2.22 21.77
N VAL A 148 -12.72 -1.77 21.99
CA VAL A 148 -13.68 -1.49 20.91
C VAL A 148 -13.42 -0.11 20.33
N TYR A 149 -13.12 -0.06 19.03
CA TYR A 149 -12.86 1.19 18.30
C TYR A 149 -13.96 1.57 17.32
N ALA A 150 -14.77 0.60 16.89
CA ALA A 150 -15.88 0.85 15.97
C ALA A 150 -17.03 -0.13 16.21
N LEU A 151 -18.22 0.26 15.78
CA LEU A 151 -19.40 -0.60 15.69
C LEU A 151 -19.74 -0.83 14.23
N ALA A 152 -20.02 -2.07 13.84
CA ALA A 152 -20.37 -2.43 12.47
C ALA A 152 -21.79 -3.00 12.39
N GLN A 153 -22.58 -2.54 11.42
CA GLN A 153 -23.93 -3.06 11.15
C GLN A 153 -24.34 -2.79 9.71
N GLY A 154 -25.40 -3.46 9.25
CA GLY A 154 -26.08 -3.12 8.01
C GLY A 154 -26.19 -4.26 7.00
N ASN A 155 -26.73 -3.93 5.83
CA ASN A 155 -27.08 -4.92 4.81
C ASN A 155 -25.85 -5.33 4.00
N LEU A 156 -25.66 -6.64 3.80
CA LEU A 156 -24.49 -7.15 3.09
C LEU A 156 -24.68 -7.08 1.58
N ILE A 157 -23.63 -6.61 0.90
CA ILE A 157 -23.47 -6.71 -0.54
C ILE A 157 -22.50 -7.86 -0.83
N VAL A 158 -22.97 -8.88 -1.54
CA VAL A 158 -22.17 -10.05 -1.94
C VAL A 158 -21.93 -10.01 -3.44
N GLY A 159 -20.67 -9.89 -3.87
CA GLY A 159 -20.27 -9.71 -5.27
C GLY A 159 -20.25 -10.99 -6.11
N GLY A 160 -21.06 -11.99 -5.80
CA GLY A 160 -21.06 -13.30 -6.46
C GLY A 160 -22.42 -13.71 -7.02
N ALA A 161 -22.39 -14.55 -8.06
CA ALA A 161 -23.57 -15.15 -8.65
C ALA A 161 -23.40 -16.68 -8.65
N GLY A 162 -24.41 -17.40 -8.15
CA GLY A 162 -24.43 -18.86 -8.14
C GLY A 162 -25.79 -19.36 -8.61
N ALA A 163 -25.79 -20.27 -9.57
CA ALA A 163 -26.99 -20.97 -10.01
C ALA A 163 -26.68 -22.48 -10.11
N SER A 164 -27.61 -23.29 -9.60
CA SER A 164 -27.56 -24.75 -9.72
C SER A 164 -28.80 -25.19 -10.48
N ALA A 165 -28.61 -25.77 -11.67
CA ALA A 165 -29.70 -26.31 -12.49
C ALA A 165 -29.24 -27.61 -13.16
N GLY A 166 -30.06 -28.67 -13.10
CA GLY A 166 -29.85 -29.90 -13.86
C GLY A 166 -28.51 -30.61 -13.64
N GLY A 167 -27.93 -30.53 -12.44
CA GLY A 167 -26.64 -31.15 -12.11
C GLY A 167 -25.40 -30.31 -12.47
N SER A 168 -25.58 -29.13 -13.09
CA SER A 168 -24.50 -28.17 -13.35
C SER A 168 -24.52 -27.04 -12.32
N ARG A 169 -23.35 -26.73 -11.75
CA ARG A 169 -23.15 -25.65 -10.78
C ARG A 169 -22.24 -24.60 -11.39
N VAL A 170 -22.77 -23.42 -11.70
CA VAL A 170 -21.97 -22.25 -12.08
C VAL A 170 -21.90 -21.33 -10.88
N GLN A 171 -20.69 -21.16 -10.35
CA GLN A 171 -20.44 -20.24 -9.24
C GLN A 171 -19.34 -19.26 -9.65
N ILE A 172 -19.69 -17.98 -9.72
CA ILE A 172 -18.78 -16.86 -9.94
C ILE A 172 -18.58 -16.19 -8.58
N ASN A 173 -17.32 -16.16 -8.10
CA ASN A 173 -16.89 -15.69 -6.77
C ASN A 173 -17.41 -16.54 -5.59
N HIS A 174 -16.97 -16.21 -4.37
CA HIS A 174 -17.48 -16.84 -3.14
C HIS A 174 -18.73 -16.11 -2.62
N LEU A 175 -19.80 -16.84 -2.31
CA LEU A 175 -21.04 -16.27 -1.75
C LEU A 175 -20.98 -16.13 -0.22
N SER A 176 -19.93 -16.65 0.40
CA SER A 176 -19.70 -16.68 1.85
C SER A 176 -18.98 -15.44 2.38
N ALA A 177 -18.69 -14.45 1.55
CA ALA A 177 -18.17 -13.16 1.99
C ALA A 177 -18.89 -12.01 1.29
N GLY A 178 -18.97 -10.88 1.98
CA GLY A 178 -19.60 -9.66 1.50
C GLY A 178 -18.97 -8.42 2.12
N ARG A 179 -19.46 -7.27 1.68
CA ARG A 179 -19.01 -5.96 2.15
C ARG A 179 -20.22 -5.12 2.54
N ILE A 180 -20.04 -4.26 3.54
CA ILE A 180 -21.02 -3.24 3.92
C ILE A 180 -20.31 -1.88 3.79
N PRO A 181 -20.47 -1.18 2.67
CA PRO A 181 -19.90 0.16 2.50
C PRO A 181 -20.48 1.12 3.55
N GLY A 182 -19.62 1.86 4.25
CA GLY A 182 -20.03 2.74 5.35
C GLY A 182 -20.75 2.05 6.52
N GLY A 183 -20.69 0.71 6.62
CA GLY A 183 -21.39 -0.05 7.65
C GLY A 183 -20.74 0.01 9.03
N GLY A 184 -19.50 0.49 9.12
CA GLY A 184 -18.79 0.72 10.38
C GLY A 184 -18.87 2.18 10.80
N GLN A 185 -19.03 2.43 12.10
CA GLN A 185 -18.96 3.75 12.71
C GLN A 185 -17.86 3.75 13.77
N VAL A 186 -16.94 4.72 13.69
CA VAL A 186 -15.88 4.89 14.68
C VAL A 186 -16.49 5.35 16.01
N GLU A 187 -16.15 4.67 17.10
CA GLU A 187 -16.51 5.05 18.47
C GLU A 187 -15.35 5.71 19.20
N ARG A 188 -14.12 5.31 18.86
CA ARG A 188 -12.92 5.70 19.59
C ARG A 188 -11.76 5.99 18.64
N THR A 189 -11.01 7.04 18.94
CA THR A 189 -9.75 7.34 18.24
C THR A 189 -8.62 6.50 18.81
N VAL A 190 -7.70 6.05 17.95
CA VAL A 190 -6.45 5.40 18.37
C VAL A 190 -5.47 6.46 18.86
N PRO A 191 -4.95 6.36 20.09
CA PRO A 191 -3.90 7.26 20.58
C PRO A 191 -2.71 7.25 19.61
N THR A 192 -2.41 8.40 19.01
CA THR A 192 -1.31 8.54 18.05
C THR A 192 -0.23 9.43 18.68
N PRO A 193 1.00 8.93 18.89
CA PRO A 193 2.06 9.69 19.55
C PRO A 193 2.62 10.83 18.67
N LEU A 194 2.15 10.98 17.43
CA LEU A 194 2.65 11.99 16.49
C LEU A 194 2.68 13.42 17.06
N LEU A 195 1.69 13.78 17.87
CA LEU A 195 1.59 15.14 18.44
C LEU A 195 2.27 15.27 19.81
N GLN A 196 2.98 14.22 20.27
CA GLN A 196 3.65 14.19 21.56
C GLN A 196 5.18 14.33 21.40
N GLY A 197 5.84 14.82 22.44
CA GLY A 197 7.30 15.00 22.46
C GLY A 197 7.79 16.18 21.63
N ASP A 198 9.10 16.27 21.43
CA ASP A 198 9.82 17.28 20.64
C ASP A 198 10.42 16.71 19.34
N THR A 199 10.15 15.43 19.06
CA THR A 199 10.64 14.72 17.87
C THR A 199 9.54 13.96 17.16
N VAL A 200 9.79 13.65 15.88
CA VAL A 200 9.01 12.79 15.01
C VAL A 200 9.97 11.80 14.35
N SER A 201 9.61 10.52 14.35
CA SER A 201 10.38 9.48 13.67
C SER A 201 9.82 9.24 12.27
N LEU A 202 10.70 9.18 11.28
CA LEU A 202 10.42 8.79 9.91
C LEU A 202 10.90 7.36 9.68
N GLY A 203 9.98 6.47 9.35
CA GLY A 203 10.23 5.10 8.94
C GLY A 203 10.38 5.01 7.41
N LEU A 204 11.56 4.62 6.94
CA LEU A 204 11.87 4.44 5.53
C LEU A 204 11.27 3.13 5.01
N SER A 205 10.80 3.17 3.76
CA SER A 205 10.21 2.03 3.07
C SER A 205 11.23 0.93 2.83
N ALA A 206 12.43 1.32 2.37
CA ALA A 206 13.56 0.42 2.18
C ALA A 206 14.55 0.53 3.35
N SER A 207 15.18 -0.59 3.71
CA SER A 207 16.31 -0.58 4.65
C SER A 207 17.59 -0.24 3.89
N ASP A 208 17.96 1.04 3.87
CA ASP A 208 19.16 1.55 3.20
C ASP A 208 19.75 2.76 3.96
N PHE A 209 20.99 2.60 4.43
CA PHE A 209 21.70 3.64 5.17
C PHE A 209 21.97 4.89 4.33
N GLN A 210 22.19 4.75 3.02
CA GLN A 210 22.40 5.92 2.15
C GLN A 210 21.12 6.75 2.03
N THR A 211 19.98 6.09 1.81
CA THR A 211 18.67 6.76 1.81
C THR A 211 18.40 7.45 3.15
N ALA A 212 18.65 6.78 4.28
CA ALA A 212 18.48 7.38 5.61
C ALA A 212 19.34 8.63 5.80
N GLN A 213 20.62 8.56 5.43
CA GLN A 213 21.54 9.69 5.51
C GLN A 213 21.10 10.86 4.62
N ARG A 214 20.65 10.58 3.40
CA ARG A 214 20.17 11.63 2.46
C ARG A 214 18.90 12.30 2.96
N VAL A 215 17.96 11.53 3.53
CA VAL A 215 16.75 12.09 4.16
C VAL A 215 17.14 13.04 5.29
N ALA A 216 18.02 12.61 6.21
CA ALA A 216 18.50 13.47 7.29
C ALA A 216 19.19 14.74 6.76
N GLN A 217 20.01 14.62 5.71
CA GLN A 217 20.66 15.77 5.07
C GLN A 217 19.67 16.72 4.38
N ALA A 218 18.65 16.22 3.71
CA ALA A 218 17.62 17.05 3.07
C ALA A 218 16.86 17.87 4.12
N VAL A 219 16.48 17.25 5.23
CA VAL A 219 15.81 17.92 6.35
C VAL A 219 16.74 18.97 6.99
N ASN A 220 17.99 18.60 7.29
CA ASN A 220 18.97 19.53 7.87
C ASN A 220 19.29 20.73 6.96
N ARG A 221 19.29 20.53 5.63
CA ARG A 221 19.48 21.63 4.66
C ARG A 221 18.34 22.63 4.68
N ARG A 222 17.09 22.16 4.84
CA ARG A 222 15.90 23.03 4.86
C ARG A 222 15.72 23.78 6.18
N PHE A 223 15.90 23.08 7.30
CA PHE A 223 15.49 23.58 8.63
C PHE A 223 16.67 23.97 9.53
N GLY A 224 17.90 23.60 9.17
CA GLY A 224 19.11 23.88 9.92
C GLY A 224 19.83 22.61 10.39
N GLN A 225 21.14 22.74 10.63
CA GLN A 225 21.95 21.61 11.07
C GLN A 225 21.48 21.08 12.44
N GLY A 226 21.37 19.75 12.56
CA GLY A 226 20.97 19.08 13.80
C GLY A 226 19.47 18.94 14.01
N TYR A 227 18.63 19.30 13.03
CA TYR A 227 17.19 19.01 13.05
C TYR A 227 16.86 17.54 12.81
N ALA A 228 17.68 16.83 12.01
CA ALA A 228 17.45 15.42 11.70
C ALA A 228 18.73 14.59 11.87
N ARG A 229 18.55 13.35 12.33
CA ARG A 229 19.61 12.34 12.42
C ARG A 229 19.10 10.99 11.94
N ALA A 230 19.86 10.32 11.09
CA ALA A 230 19.63 8.92 10.77
C ALA A 230 20.08 8.07 11.96
N LEU A 231 19.15 7.33 12.58
CA LEU A 231 19.45 6.43 13.69
C LEU A 231 19.97 5.09 13.15
N ASP A 232 19.36 4.60 12.07
CA ASP A 232 19.73 3.37 11.38
C ASP A 232 19.30 3.43 9.89
N GLY A 233 19.40 2.33 9.16
CA GLY A 233 19.03 2.25 7.74
C GLY A 233 17.53 2.32 7.45
N ARG A 234 16.67 2.40 8.48
CA ARG A 234 15.20 2.47 8.37
C ARG A 234 14.59 3.66 9.10
N THR A 235 15.31 4.31 10.01
CA THR A 235 14.73 5.28 10.94
C THR A 235 15.52 6.59 10.90
N VAL A 236 14.82 7.69 10.63
CA VAL A 236 15.36 9.05 10.74
C VAL A 236 14.56 9.81 11.79
N GLU A 237 15.23 10.25 12.85
CA GLU A 237 14.60 11.08 13.88
C GLU A 237 14.74 12.55 13.51
N VAL A 238 13.64 13.30 13.61
CA VAL A 238 13.54 14.71 13.26
C VAL A 238 12.97 15.50 14.44
N ARG A 239 13.61 16.60 14.84
CA ARG A 239 13.06 17.55 15.80
C ARG A 239 11.90 18.31 15.18
N ALA A 240 10.78 18.38 15.90
CA ALA A 240 9.56 19.00 15.44
C ALA A 240 8.99 19.96 16.50
N PRO A 241 8.31 21.05 16.10
CA PRO A 241 7.64 21.94 17.04
C PRO A 241 6.69 21.19 17.99
N VAL A 242 6.57 21.62 19.24
CA VAL A 242 5.63 21.02 20.21
C VAL A 242 4.20 21.50 19.99
N ASP A 243 4.03 22.71 19.44
CA ASP A 243 2.71 23.23 19.08
C ASP A 243 2.09 22.37 17.95
N PRO A 244 0.85 21.85 18.13
CA PRO A 244 0.24 20.95 17.15
C PRO A 244 0.07 21.55 15.76
N ASN A 245 -0.25 22.84 15.66
CA ASN A 245 -0.50 23.49 14.37
C ASN A 245 0.82 23.73 13.61
N ALA A 246 1.83 24.23 14.33
CA ALA A 246 3.18 24.37 13.79
C ALA A 246 3.77 23.01 13.38
N ARG A 247 3.50 21.95 14.15
CA ARG A 247 3.96 20.59 13.83
C ARG A 247 3.35 20.06 12.54
N VAL A 248 2.05 20.21 12.33
CA VAL A 248 1.40 19.80 11.08
C VAL A 248 1.99 20.54 9.88
N SER A 249 2.20 21.85 10.01
CA SER A 249 2.81 22.67 8.96
C SER A 249 4.25 22.23 8.66
N PHE A 250 5.05 21.97 9.71
CA PHE A 250 6.41 21.46 9.59
C PHE A 250 6.48 20.11 8.89
N ILE A 251 5.59 19.18 9.25
CA ILE A 251 5.51 17.85 8.64
C ILE A 251 5.16 17.97 7.16
N ALA A 252 4.15 18.78 6.81
CA ALA A 252 3.73 18.98 5.43
C ALA A 252 4.86 19.54 4.55
N GLU A 253 5.65 20.47 5.09
CA GLU A 253 6.81 21.01 4.40
C GLU A 253 7.95 19.98 4.27
N MET A 254 8.21 19.23 5.33
CA MET A 254 9.22 18.17 5.35
C MET A 254 8.91 17.06 4.33
N GLU A 255 7.65 16.62 4.23
CA GLU A 255 7.22 15.58 3.31
C GLU A 255 7.42 15.94 1.82
N GLU A 256 7.39 17.24 1.50
CA GLU A 256 7.57 17.75 0.13
C GLU A 256 9.05 17.94 -0.25
N LEU A 257 9.99 17.78 0.70
CA LEU A 257 11.41 17.94 0.40
C LEU A 257 11.89 16.91 -0.63
N SER A 258 12.58 17.43 -1.65
CA SER A 258 13.23 16.63 -2.69
C SER A 258 14.51 15.99 -2.17
N LEU A 259 14.66 14.70 -2.46
CA LEU A 259 15.89 13.96 -2.29
C LEU A 259 16.67 13.98 -3.61
N GLU A 260 17.99 14.10 -3.50
CA GLU A 260 18.88 13.92 -4.63
C GLU A 260 18.79 12.46 -5.11
N GLU A 261 18.67 12.27 -6.42
CA GLU A 261 18.39 10.97 -7.06
C GLU A 261 19.28 9.87 -6.51
N SER A 262 18.65 8.86 -5.89
CA SER A 262 19.28 7.58 -5.64
C SER A 262 18.95 6.66 -6.80
N VAL A 263 19.98 6.03 -7.37
CA VAL A 263 19.74 4.79 -8.10
C VAL A 263 19.09 3.82 -7.09
N PRO A 264 17.87 3.31 -7.35
CA PRO A 264 17.22 2.37 -6.44
C PRO A 264 18.09 1.12 -6.30
N SER A 265 18.09 0.45 -5.15
CA SER A 265 18.82 -0.80 -4.99
C SER A 265 18.38 -1.85 -6.03
N ALA A 266 19.31 -2.67 -6.50
CA ALA A 266 19.03 -3.73 -7.47
C ALA A 266 17.94 -4.67 -6.90
N LYS A 267 16.81 -4.79 -7.60
CA LYS A 267 15.66 -5.61 -7.15
C LYS A 267 15.17 -6.53 -8.26
N VAL A 268 15.05 -7.81 -7.90
CA VAL A 268 14.50 -8.88 -8.76
C VAL A 268 13.26 -9.44 -8.08
N VAL A 269 12.12 -9.43 -8.79
CA VAL A 269 10.86 -10.01 -8.30
C VAL A 269 10.46 -11.16 -9.22
N ILE A 270 10.19 -12.33 -8.63
CA ILE A 270 9.80 -13.54 -9.37
C ILE A 270 8.38 -13.93 -8.97
N ASN A 271 7.49 -14.02 -9.95
CA ASN A 271 6.15 -14.57 -9.76
C ASN A 271 6.17 -16.07 -10.07
N ALA A 272 6.24 -16.90 -9.03
CA ALA A 272 6.32 -18.36 -9.17
C ALA A 272 5.09 -19.00 -9.85
N ARG A 273 3.93 -18.32 -9.87
CA ARG A 273 2.71 -18.83 -10.51
C ARG A 273 2.72 -18.64 -12.03
N THR A 274 3.26 -17.50 -12.50
CA THR A 274 3.25 -17.12 -13.92
C THR A 274 4.61 -17.26 -14.59
N GLY A 275 5.68 -17.48 -13.82
CA GLY A 275 7.05 -17.51 -14.30
C GLY A 275 7.61 -16.12 -14.64
N SER A 276 6.86 -15.03 -14.40
CA SER A 276 7.31 -13.67 -14.74
C SER A 276 8.40 -13.18 -13.79
N ILE A 277 9.46 -12.59 -14.35
CA ILE A 277 10.57 -11.97 -13.61
C ILE A 277 10.60 -10.47 -13.96
N VAL A 278 10.59 -9.62 -12.94
CA VAL A 278 10.67 -8.15 -13.09
C VAL A 278 11.96 -7.65 -12.44
N LEU A 279 12.73 -6.87 -13.20
CA LEU A 279 14.03 -6.31 -12.80
C LEU A 279 13.93 -4.78 -12.87
N ASN A 280 14.53 -4.05 -11.92
CA ASN A 280 14.66 -2.60 -12.03
C ASN A 280 15.96 -2.18 -12.72
N GLN A 281 16.07 -0.90 -13.09
CA GLN A 281 17.22 -0.32 -13.83
C GLN A 281 18.59 -0.50 -13.17
N ALA A 282 18.62 -0.81 -11.88
CA ALA A 282 19.85 -1.04 -11.12
C ALA A 282 20.36 -2.49 -11.21
N VAL A 283 19.58 -3.42 -11.77
CA VAL A 283 20.03 -4.79 -12.01
C VAL A 283 20.84 -4.83 -13.30
N THR A 284 22.10 -5.22 -13.17
CA THR A 284 22.94 -5.58 -14.31
C THR A 284 22.97 -7.09 -14.46
N LEU A 285 22.87 -7.57 -15.70
CA LEU A 285 23.00 -8.99 -16.04
C LEU A 285 24.43 -9.24 -16.52
N GLY A 286 25.14 -10.15 -15.83
CA GLY A 286 26.39 -10.69 -16.35
C GLY A 286 26.13 -11.59 -17.57
N ALA A 287 27.19 -11.93 -18.31
CA ALA A 287 27.10 -12.89 -19.41
C ALA A 287 26.59 -14.25 -18.90
N CYS A 288 25.45 -14.71 -19.40
CA CYS A 288 24.88 -16.01 -19.06
C CYS A 288 24.22 -16.64 -20.29
N ALA A 289 24.27 -17.96 -20.37
CA ALA A 289 23.56 -18.74 -21.39
C ALA A 289 22.38 -19.45 -20.71
N ILE A 290 21.16 -19.25 -21.23
CA ILE A 290 19.93 -19.85 -20.71
C ILE A 290 19.33 -20.69 -21.84
N ALA A 291 19.18 -22.00 -21.62
CA ALA A 291 18.46 -22.89 -22.53
C ALA A 291 17.19 -23.39 -21.83
N HIS A 292 16.03 -22.90 -22.27
CA HIS A 292 14.73 -23.40 -21.81
C HIS A 292 13.90 -23.78 -23.04
N GLY A 293 13.86 -25.08 -23.36
CA GLY A 293 13.02 -25.68 -24.42
C GLY A 293 12.93 -24.87 -25.72
N ASN A 294 11.86 -24.08 -25.84
CA ASN A 294 11.47 -23.30 -27.01
C ASN A 294 11.79 -21.78 -26.90
N LEU A 295 12.53 -21.32 -25.89
CA LEU A 295 12.91 -19.91 -25.73
C LEU A 295 14.45 -19.76 -25.73
N SER A 296 14.97 -19.10 -26.77
CA SER A 296 16.36 -18.67 -26.87
C SER A 296 16.40 -17.14 -26.76
N ILE A 297 17.09 -16.62 -25.74
CA ILE A 297 17.31 -15.18 -25.56
C ILE A 297 18.81 -14.94 -25.68
N THR A 298 19.22 -14.21 -26.72
CA THR A 298 20.60 -13.78 -26.94
C THR A 298 20.74 -12.33 -26.50
N ILE A 299 21.59 -12.06 -25.52
CA ILE A 299 21.93 -10.70 -25.08
C ILE A 299 23.14 -10.25 -25.90
N SER A 300 22.94 -9.32 -26.83
CA SER A 300 24.06 -8.67 -27.55
C SER A 300 24.50 -7.43 -26.80
N SER A 301 25.74 -7.37 -26.34
CA SER A 301 26.40 -6.09 -26.07
C SER A 301 27.00 -5.57 -27.38
N THR A 302 26.79 -4.30 -27.68
CA THR A 302 27.51 -3.61 -28.76
C THR A 302 28.78 -2.99 -28.16
N PRO A 303 29.96 -3.63 -28.30
CA PRO A 303 31.20 -3.04 -27.81
C PRO A 303 31.46 -1.75 -28.56
N VAL A 304 31.66 -0.66 -27.82
CA VAL A 304 32.04 0.64 -28.40
C VAL A 304 33.56 0.64 -28.52
N VAL A 305 34.05 0.26 -29.70
CA VAL A 305 35.49 0.25 -29.97
C VAL A 305 35.90 1.65 -30.41
N SER A 306 36.68 2.34 -29.58
CA SER A 306 37.32 3.60 -29.96
C SER A 306 38.73 3.30 -30.45
N GLN A 307 38.88 3.17 -31.77
CA GLN A 307 40.18 2.97 -32.41
C GLN A 307 40.67 4.32 -33.00
N PRO A 308 41.85 4.81 -32.59
CA PRO A 308 42.36 6.07 -33.11
C PRO A 308 42.95 5.89 -34.52
N ASN A 309 43.04 7.00 -35.27
CA ASN A 309 43.41 6.98 -36.70
C ASN A 309 44.74 6.27 -36.99
N PRO A 310 44.91 5.66 -38.19
CA PRO A 310 46.16 5.01 -38.58
C PRO A 310 47.35 5.96 -38.41
N LEU A 311 48.46 5.47 -37.84
CA LEU A 311 49.69 6.22 -37.46
C LEU A 311 49.60 7.04 -36.16
N SER A 312 48.47 7.06 -35.46
CA SER A 312 48.44 7.60 -34.10
C SER A 312 49.05 6.58 -33.11
N GLN A 313 49.84 7.06 -32.13
CA GLN A 313 50.36 6.21 -31.05
C GLN A 313 49.29 5.91 -29.96
N GLY A 314 48.01 6.03 -30.29
CA GLY A 314 46.92 5.78 -29.35
C GLY A 314 46.62 4.29 -29.24
N GLN A 315 46.33 3.82 -28.01
CA GLN A 315 45.90 2.44 -27.79
C GLN A 315 44.39 2.31 -28.06
N THR A 316 43.98 1.21 -28.69
CA THR A 316 42.55 0.89 -28.83
C THR A 316 41.99 0.53 -27.46
N VAL A 317 40.91 1.18 -27.06
CA VAL A 317 40.22 0.88 -25.81
C VAL A 317 38.88 0.25 -26.13
N VAL A 318 38.56 -0.85 -25.43
CA VAL A 318 37.28 -1.57 -25.55
C VAL A 318 36.52 -1.40 -24.24
N GLY A 319 35.25 -1.01 -24.33
CA GLY A 319 34.30 -0.91 -23.21
C GLY A 319 33.03 -1.70 -23.50
#